data_AF-A0A3S4U678-F1
#
_entry.id   AF-A0A3S4U678-F1
#
_cell.length_a   1.000
_cell.length_b   1.000
_cell.length_c   1.000
_cell.angle_alpha   90.00
_cell.angle_beta   90.00
_cell.angle_gamma   90.00
#
_symmetry.space_group_name_H-M   'P 1'
#
loop_
_entity.id
_entity.type
_entity.pdbx_description
1 polymer ?
#
loop_
_entity_poly.entity_id
_entity_poly.type
_entity_poly.pdbx_seq_one_letter_code
_entity_poly.pdbx_strand_id
1 'polypeptide(L)'
;MKLKTLVLSLLAAGVLAGCSSQTSMMANNMKSEKIIIAHRGASGYLPEHTLESKALAFGQQADYLEQDLAMTKDGRLIIIHDHFLDGLTDVAKNSQTVTVKTAVIM
;
A
#
# COMPACT_ATOMS: atom_id res chain seq x y z
N MET A 1 25.61 -20.77 -56.22
CA MET A 1 24.65 -19.76 -55.70
C MET A 1 23.59 -20.37 -54.78
N LYS A 2 23.07 -21.58 -55.06
CA LYS A 2 22.00 -22.23 -54.28
C LYS A 2 22.34 -22.58 -52.81
N LEU A 3 23.61 -22.86 -52.49
CA LEU A 3 24.02 -23.25 -51.13
C LEU A 3 24.10 -22.06 -50.16
N LYS A 4 24.58 -20.89 -50.63
CA LYS A 4 24.62 -19.67 -49.81
C LYS A 4 23.22 -19.14 -49.51
N THR A 5 22.30 -19.24 -50.47
CA THR A 5 20.88 -18.88 -50.25
C THR A 5 20.19 -19.82 -49.27
N LEU A 6 20.53 -21.12 -49.26
CA LEU A 6 19.96 -22.10 -48.33
C LEU A 6 20.43 -21.88 -46.88
N VAL A 7 21.72 -21.59 -46.71
CA VAL A 7 22.30 -21.28 -45.38
C VAL A 7 21.70 -19.98 -44.83
N LEU A 8 21.53 -18.97 -45.68
CA LEU A 8 20.93 -17.69 -45.27
C LEU A 8 19.45 -17.86 -44.89
N SER A 9 18.70 -18.71 -45.60
CA SER A 9 17.30 -19.01 -45.24
C SER A 9 17.16 -19.81 -43.94
N LEU A 10 18.08 -20.74 -43.66
CA LEU A 10 18.07 -21.50 -42.40
C LEU A 10 18.41 -20.61 -41.19
N LEU A 11 19.36 -19.70 -41.36
CA LEU A 11 19.76 -18.76 -40.31
C LEU A 11 18.63 -17.78 -39.99
N ALA A 12 17.92 -17.29 -41.01
CA ALA A 12 16.75 -16.42 -40.83
C ALA A 12 15.62 -17.15 -40.08
N ALA A 13 15.34 -18.41 -40.43
CA ALA A 13 14.29 -19.20 -39.76
C ALA A 13 14.61 -19.46 -38.26
N GLY A 14 15.88 -19.66 -37.91
CA GLY A 14 16.31 -19.82 -36.52
C GLY A 14 16.11 -18.56 -35.66
N VAL A 15 16.38 -17.38 -36.23
CA VAL A 15 16.18 -16.09 -35.54
C VAL A 15 14.69 -15.79 -35.32
N LEU A 16 13.84 -16.10 -36.30
CA LEU A 16 12.39 -15.92 -36.21
C LEU A 16 11.75 -16.84 -35.15
N ALA A 17 12.23 -18.08 -35.01
CA ALA A 17 11.73 -19.03 -33.99
C ALA A 17 12.16 -18.68 -32.55
N GLY A 18 13.33 -18.03 -32.37
CA GLY A 18 13.78 -17.55 -31.05
C GLY A 18 13.00 -16.33 -30.55
N CYS A 19 12.54 -15.46 -31.46
CA CYS A 19 11.86 -14.21 -31.12
C CYS A 19 10.46 -14.42 -30.51
N SER A 20 9.77 -15.49 -30.88
CA SER A 20 8.43 -15.82 -30.36
C SER A 20 8.43 -16.39 -28.94
N SER A 21 9.58 -16.87 -28.45
CA SER A 21 9.71 -17.47 -27.11
C SER A 21 9.96 -16.44 -26.00
N GLN A 22 10.39 -15.22 -26.36
CA GLN A 22 10.64 -14.15 -25.40
C GLN A 22 9.36 -13.40 -24.99
N THR A 23 8.34 -13.37 -25.86
CA THR A 23 7.10 -12.64 -25.61
C THR A 23 6.23 -13.27 -24.51
N SER A 24 6.25 -14.61 -24.38
CA SER A 24 5.48 -15.32 -23.35
C SER A 24 6.08 -15.20 -21.95
N MET A 25 7.41 -15.07 -21.84
CA MET A 25 8.11 -14.85 -20.57
C MET A 25 7.89 -13.43 -20.03
N MET A 26 7.77 -12.43 -20.90
CA MET A 26 7.50 -11.04 -20.49
C MET A 26 6.04 -10.80 -20.07
N ALA A 27 5.09 -11.51 -20.65
CA ALA A 27 3.66 -11.37 -20.31
C ALA A 27 3.31 -11.89 -18.91
N ASN A 28 4.03 -12.89 -18.41
CA ASN A 28 3.77 -13.48 -17.08
C ASN A 28 4.27 -12.63 -15.90
N ASN A 29 5.09 -11.61 -16.15
CA ASN A 29 5.66 -10.76 -15.09
C ASN A 29 4.89 -9.45 -14.87
N MET A 30 3.77 -9.25 -15.58
CA MET A 30 2.85 -8.12 -15.41
C MET A 30 1.66 -8.49 -14.51
N LYS A 31 1.90 -9.31 -13.48
CA LYS A 31 0.95 -9.41 -12.38
C LYS A 31 1.21 -8.20 -11.51
N SER A 32 0.40 -7.15 -11.68
CA SER A 32 0.36 -6.04 -10.72
C SER A 32 0.02 -6.64 -9.36
N GLU A 33 1.03 -6.84 -8.51
CA GLU A 33 0.83 -7.27 -7.14
C GLU A 33 -0.05 -6.21 -6.46
N LYS A 34 -1.22 -6.64 -5.99
CA LYS A 34 -2.18 -5.72 -5.36
C LYS A 34 -1.55 -5.26 -4.04
N ILE A 35 -1.43 -3.96 -3.87
CA ILE A 35 -0.99 -3.36 -2.61
C ILE A 35 -2.17 -3.32 -1.65
N ILE A 36 -1.95 -3.75 -0.41
CA ILE A 36 -2.89 -3.71 0.69
C ILE A 36 -2.54 -2.53 1.61
N ILE A 37 -3.42 -1.54 1.65
CA ILE A 37 -3.29 -0.37 2.53
C ILE A 37 -4.32 -0.49 3.64
N ALA A 38 -3.86 -0.54 4.90
CA ALA A 38 -4.72 -0.60 6.06
C ALA A 38 -5.26 0.81 6.39
N HIS A 39 -6.48 1.08 5.91
CA HIS A 39 -7.21 2.32 6.16
C HIS A 39 -7.48 2.51 7.67
N ARG A 40 -6.77 3.47 8.28
CA ARG A 40 -6.78 3.76 9.73
C ARG A 40 -6.39 2.59 10.63
N GLY A 41 -5.51 1.71 10.12
CA GLY A 41 -5.19 0.41 10.72
C GLY A 41 -6.22 -0.66 10.37
N ALA A 42 -6.33 -1.71 11.19
CA ALA A 42 -7.33 -2.78 11.03
C ALA A 42 -8.72 -2.33 11.54
N SER A 43 -9.23 -1.21 11.02
CA SER A 43 -10.42 -0.48 11.50
C SER A 43 -11.73 -1.27 11.46
N GLY A 44 -11.81 -2.32 10.63
CA GLY A 44 -12.94 -3.26 10.64
C GLY A 44 -12.96 -4.21 11.85
N TYR A 45 -11.86 -4.30 12.61
CA TYR A 45 -11.70 -5.22 13.74
C TYR A 45 -11.48 -4.50 15.07
N LEU A 46 -10.75 -3.39 15.04
CA LEU A 46 -10.35 -2.62 16.22
C LEU A 46 -10.61 -1.13 15.99
N PRO A 47 -10.76 -0.32 17.05
CA PRO A 47 -10.99 1.10 16.90
C PRO A 47 -9.93 1.76 16.01
N GLU A 48 -10.36 2.61 15.09
CA GLU A 48 -9.48 3.29 14.15
C GLU A 48 -8.40 4.13 14.85
N HIS A 49 -7.26 4.31 14.18
CA HIS A 49 -6.17 5.18 14.64
C HIS A 49 -5.55 4.84 16.01
N THR A 50 -5.78 3.62 16.51
CA THR A 50 -5.18 3.09 17.74
C THR A 50 -3.87 2.33 17.48
N LEU A 51 -3.08 2.08 18.53
CA LEU A 51 -1.88 1.23 18.41
C LEU A 51 -2.27 -0.22 18.14
N GLU A 52 -3.36 -0.66 18.74
CA GLU A 52 -3.90 -2.00 18.63
C GLU A 52 -4.36 -2.29 17.19
N SER A 53 -5.06 -1.35 16.54
CA SER A 53 -5.46 -1.51 15.14
C SER A 53 -4.27 -1.56 14.18
N LYS A 54 -3.20 -0.80 14.46
CA LYS A 54 -1.95 -0.82 13.69
C LYS A 54 -1.17 -2.11 13.90
N ALA A 55 -1.08 -2.58 15.15
CA ALA A 55 -0.44 -3.84 15.49
C ALA A 55 -1.14 -5.03 14.80
N LEU A 56 -2.47 -5.03 14.76
CA LEU A 56 -3.24 -6.05 14.05
C LEU A 56 -3.03 -5.96 12.53
N ALA A 57 -3.05 -4.76 11.94
CA ALA A 57 -2.78 -4.58 10.52
C ALA A 57 -1.37 -5.07 10.13
N PHE A 58 -0.36 -4.81 10.98
CA PHE A 58 0.97 -5.37 10.83
C PHE A 58 0.98 -6.90 10.90
N GLY A 59 0.28 -7.48 11.89
CA GLY A 59 0.12 -8.94 12.01
C GLY A 59 -0.63 -9.57 10.83
N GLN A 60 -1.49 -8.81 10.16
CA GLN A 60 -2.19 -9.20 8.92
C GLN A 60 -1.37 -8.94 7.65
N GLN A 61 -0.13 -8.47 7.78
CA GLN A 61 0.80 -8.22 6.67
C GLN A 61 0.30 -7.18 5.67
N ALA A 62 -0.36 -6.12 6.14
CA ALA A 62 -0.64 -4.96 5.30
C ALA A 62 0.68 -4.31 4.82
N ASP A 63 0.73 -3.89 3.56
CA ASP A 63 1.92 -3.26 2.98
C ASP A 63 2.15 -1.85 3.54
N TYR A 64 1.04 -1.13 3.80
CA TYR A 64 1.08 0.24 4.32
C TYR A 64 -0.01 0.47 5.37
N LEU A 65 0.27 1.41 6.28
CA LEU A 65 -0.72 2.01 7.18
C LEU A 65 -1.11 3.38 6.62
N GLU A 66 -2.39 3.64 6.46
CA GLU A 66 -2.90 4.97 6.16
C GLU A 66 -3.11 5.76 7.46
N GLN A 67 -2.93 7.08 7.40
CA GLN A 67 -3.04 7.96 8.57
C GLN A 67 -3.70 9.30 8.22
N ASP A 68 -4.80 9.60 8.90
CA ASP A 68 -5.45 10.91 8.85
C ASP A 68 -4.73 11.88 9.80
N LEU A 69 -4.18 12.97 9.27
CA LEU A 69 -3.52 14.01 10.06
C LEU A 69 -4.38 15.26 10.14
N ALA A 70 -4.59 15.75 11.36
CA ALA A 70 -5.17 17.07 11.62
C ALA A 70 -4.19 17.93 12.41
N MET A 71 -4.33 19.25 12.29
CA MET A 71 -3.53 20.21 13.04
C MET A 71 -4.35 20.82 14.16
N THR A 72 -3.80 20.84 15.37
CA THR A 72 -4.38 21.53 16.52
C THR A 72 -4.23 23.05 16.40
N LYS A 73 -4.97 23.80 17.23
CA LYS A 73 -4.89 25.28 17.26
C LYS A 73 -3.48 25.80 17.58
N ASP A 74 -2.71 25.06 18.36
CA ASP A 74 -1.31 25.37 18.70
C ASP A 74 -0.29 24.80 17.68
N GLY A 75 -0.76 24.35 16.52
CA GLY A 75 0.10 23.96 15.39
C GLY A 75 0.70 22.56 15.49
N ARG A 76 0.17 21.69 16.35
CA ARG A 76 0.65 20.31 16.53
C ARG A 76 -0.14 19.37 15.64
N LEU A 77 0.55 18.45 14.95
CA LEU A 77 -0.12 17.39 14.21
C LEU A 77 -0.59 16.30 15.16
N ILE A 78 -1.81 15.83 14.93
CA ILE A 78 -2.45 14.72 15.63
C ILE A 78 -3.06 13.77 14.61
N ILE A 79 -3.29 12.54 15.02
CA ILE A 79 -3.95 11.53 14.20
C ILE A 79 -5.42 11.50 14.56
N ILE A 80 -6.26 11.92 13.63
CA ILE A 80 -7.72 11.88 13.77
C ILE A 80 -8.38 12.13 12.41
N HIS A 81 -9.48 11.42 12.16
CA HIS A 81 -10.31 11.65 10.98
C HIS A 81 -11.40 12.71 11.22
N ASP A 82 -12.15 12.57 12.32
CA ASP A 82 -13.33 13.38 12.57
C ASP A 82 -12.99 14.79 13.09
N HIS A 83 -13.84 15.77 12.73
CA HIS A 83 -13.72 17.13 13.25
C HIS A 83 -14.15 17.26 14.72
N PHE A 84 -14.94 16.30 15.21
CA PHE A 84 -15.43 16.24 16.57
C PHE A 84 -14.81 15.05 17.30
N LEU A 85 -14.50 15.24 18.58
CA LEU A 85 -13.82 14.23 19.40
C LEU A 85 -14.79 13.28 20.11
N ASP A 86 -16.10 13.55 20.07
CA ASP A 86 -17.13 12.86 20.86
C ASP A 86 -17.45 11.44 20.37
N GLY A 87 -17.25 11.14 19.08
CA GLY A 87 -17.49 9.81 18.52
C GLY A 87 -16.43 8.75 18.85
N LEU A 88 -15.18 9.18 19.08
CA LEU A 88 -14.02 8.28 19.20
C LEU A 88 -13.26 8.44 20.52
N THR A 89 -13.62 9.43 21.35
CA THR A 89 -12.94 9.71 22.62
C THR A 89 -13.93 9.88 23.77
N ASP A 90 -13.42 9.90 25.00
CA ASP A 90 -14.20 10.18 26.20
C ASP A 90 -14.30 11.67 26.53
N VAL A 91 -13.94 12.57 25.61
CA VAL A 91 -13.92 14.03 25.87
C VAL A 91 -15.28 14.57 26.34
N ALA A 92 -16.38 13.97 25.89
CA ALA A 92 -17.72 14.38 26.31
C ALA A 92 -17.96 14.12 27.81
N LYS A 93 -17.20 13.20 28.41
CA LYS A 93 -17.24 12.85 29.83
C LYS A 93 -16.18 13.59 30.65
N ASN A 94 -15.13 14.11 30.00
CA ASN A 94 -13.98 14.76 30.63
C ASN A 94 -13.79 16.19 30.12
N SER A 95 -14.21 17.19 30.88
CA SER A 95 -14.15 18.63 30.54
C SER A 95 -12.74 19.25 30.57
N GLN A 96 -11.69 18.45 30.61
CA GLN A 96 -10.30 18.92 30.62
C GLN A 96 -9.86 19.28 29.19
N THR A 97 -8.96 20.26 29.05
CA THR A 97 -8.30 20.54 27.77
C THR A 97 -7.55 19.29 27.31
N VAL A 98 -8.06 18.64 26.26
CA VAL A 98 -7.44 17.43 25.70
C VAL A 98 -6.16 17.83 24.98
N THR A 99 -5.03 17.71 25.68
CA THR A 99 -3.74 17.61 25.00
C THR A 99 -3.66 16.19 24.47
N VAL A 100 -3.76 16.01 23.15
CA VAL A 100 -3.52 14.71 22.50
C VAL A 100 -2.03 14.41 22.73
N LYS A 101 -1.75 13.72 23.84
CA LYS A 101 -0.39 13.57 24.39
C LYS A 101 0.51 12.70 23.51
N THR A 102 -0.08 11.98 22.56
CA THR A 102 0.65 11.06 21.71
C THR A 102 0.11 11.16 20.28
N ALA A 103 0.71 12.04 19.48
CA ALA A 103 0.83 11.76 18.07
C ALA A 103 1.85 10.60 17.98
N VAL A 104 1.36 9.37 17.84
CA VAL A 104 2.21 8.24 17.47
C VAL A 104 2.62 8.48 16.01
N ILE A 105 3.64 9.32 15.82
CA ILE A 105 4.42 9.36 14.59
C ILE A 105 5.36 8.15 14.71
N MET A 106 4.97 7.03 14.12
CA MET A 106 5.90 5.93 13.82
C MET A 106 6.68 6.27 12.57
#